data_AF-A0A1F9GQN2-F1
#
_entry.id   AF-A0A1F9GQN2-F1
#
_cell.length_a   1.000
_cell.length_b   1.000
_cell.length_c   1.000
_cell.angle_alpha   90.00
_cell.angle_beta   90.00
_cell.angle_gamma   90.00
#
_symmetry.space_group_name_H-M   'P 1'
#
loop_
_entity.id
_entity.type
_entity.pdbx_description
1 polymer ?
#
loop_
_entity_poly.entity_id
_entity_poly.type
_entity_poly.pdbx_seq_one_letter_code
_entity_poly.pdbx_strand_id
1 'polypeptide(L)'
;MNAFKRESNLYTKDELKTIKAEWSRDKAIIDADPAYSYYWDRDAEYEKYLHNSNLRALFRHAAKLYKQYQENDYQHLYPDEIPLITDVYRRILENGYYSESKSKEKRARLWLAKAVSRQYYLKYKKR
;
A
#
# COMPACT_ATOMS: atom_id res chain seq x y z
N MET A 1 -8.58 38.61 5.04
CA MET A 1 -8.21 37.82 3.84
C MET A 1 -7.53 36.54 4.30
N ASN A 2 -8.15 35.36 4.17
CA ASN A 2 -7.48 34.08 4.48
C ASN A 2 -6.92 33.46 3.20
N ALA A 3 -5.67 33.80 2.88
CA ALA A 3 -5.00 33.30 1.68
C ALA A 3 -4.51 31.86 1.87
N PHE A 4 -5.15 30.94 1.14
CA PHE A 4 -4.55 29.70 0.62
C PHE A 4 -3.57 28.91 1.51
N LYS A 5 -4.10 28.18 2.49
CA LYS A 5 -3.50 26.87 2.82
C LYS A 5 -3.98 25.82 1.79
N ARG A 6 -3.59 26.01 0.53
CA ARG A 6 -3.67 24.94 -0.49
C ARG A 6 -2.69 23.88 -0.03
N GLU A 7 -3.19 22.78 0.54
CA GLU A 7 -2.33 21.63 0.83
C GLU A 7 -1.62 21.23 -0.46
N SER A 8 -0.28 21.24 -0.44
CA SER A 8 0.48 20.77 -1.59
C SER A 8 0.13 19.30 -1.83
N ASN A 9 -0.44 19.03 -3.00
CA ASN A 9 -0.71 17.68 -3.49
C ASN A 9 0.57 16.87 -3.72
N LEU A 10 1.73 17.51 -3.69
CA LEU A 10 3.06 16.90 -3.76
C LEU A 10 3.75 17.02 -2.40
N TYR A 11 4.61 16.06 -2.08
CA TYR A 11 5.55 16.18 -0.97
C TYR A 11 6.79 16.96 -1.44
N THR A 12 7.44 17.65 -0.52
CA THR A 12 8.77 18.22 -0.72
C THR A 12 9.83 17.11 -0.79
N LYS A 13 11.01 17.44 -1.34
CA LYS A 13 12.13 16.50 -1.42
C LYS A 13 12.61 16.07 -0.03
N ASP A 14 12.60 16.98 0.93
CA ASP A 14 13.06 16.69 2.30
C ASP A 14 12.05 15.84 3.09
N GLU A 15 10.73 16.11 2.97
CA GLU A 15 9.70 15.21 3.52
C GLU A 15 9.87 13.78 2.97
N LEU A 16 10.02 13.63 1.65
CA LEU A 16 10.23 12.31 1.03
C LEU A 16 11.52 11.65 1.48
N LYS A 17 12.61 12.42 1.62
CA LYS A 17 13.90 11.89 2.10
C LYS A 17 13.80 11.36 3.52
N THR A 18 13.15 12.10 4.42
CA THR A 18 12.94 11.70 5.82
C THR A 18 12.08 10.45 5.91
N ILE A 19 10.89 10.45 5.28
CA ILE A 19 9.95 9.31 5.30
C ILE A 19 10.63 8.03 4.76
N LYS A 20 11.38 8.13 3.65
CA LYS A 20 12.08 6.99 3.06
C LYS A 20 13.22 6.47 3.95
N ALA A 21 13.91 7.35 4.68
CA ALA A 21 14.98 6.98 5.60
C ALA A 21 14.45 6.33 6.89
N GLU A 22 13.34 6.81 7.42
CA GLU A 22 12.61 6.20 8.54
C GLU A 22 12.12 4.80 8.16
N TRP A 23 11.39 4.70 7.04
CA TRP A 23 10.94 3.42 6.49
C TRP A 23 12.08 2.41 6.31
N SER A 24 13.21 2.83 5.71
CA SER A 24 14.34 1.94 5.46
C SER A 24 14.92 1.37 6.77
N ARG A 25 14.95 2.17 7.84
CA ARG A 25 15.39 1.73 9.17
C ARG A 25 14.42 0.73 9.77
N ASP A 26 13.13 1.05 9.78
CA ASP A 26 12.10 0.23 10.41
C ASP A 26 11.89 -1.09 9.67
N LYS A 27 11.91 -1.05 8.33
CA LYS A 27 11.90 -2.23 7.46
C LYS A 27 13.09 -3.15 7.75
N ALA A 28 14.30 -2.60 7.92
CA ALA A 28 15.48 -3.40 8.21
C ALA A 28 15.41 -4.12 9.57
N ILE A 29 14.76 -3.51 10.57
CA ILE A 29 14.48 -4.16 11.87
C ILE A 29 13.52 -5.34 11.67
N ILE A 30 12.44 -5.14 10.92
CA ILE A 30 11.43 -6.17 10.64
C ILE A 30 12.01 -7.32 9.79
N ASP A 31 12.81 -7.02 8.77
CA ASP A 31 13.46 -8.04 7.92
C ASP A 31 14.47 -8.90 8.69
N ALA A 32 15.09 -8.36 9.74
CA ALA A 32 16.07 -9.06 10.57
C ALA A 32 15.42 -9.94 11.67
N ASP A 33 14.13 -9.75 11.97
CA ASP A 33 13.44 -10.51 13.01
C ASP A 33 12.91 -11.86 12.46
N PRO A 34 13.42 -13.00 12.97
CA PRO A 34 12.98 -14.33 12.52
C PRO A 34 11.51 -14.64 12.84
N ALA A 35 10.86 -13.88 13.74
CA ALA A 35 9.42 -14.00 13.99
C ALA A 35 8.59 -13.73 12.74
N TYR A 36 9.08 -12.90 11.81
CA TYR A 36 8.41 -12.54 10.55
C TYR A 36 8.98 -13.30 9.34
N SER A 37 9.38 -14.55 9.57
CA SER A 37 9.81 -15.49 8.52
C SER A 37 8.74 -15.70 7.45
N TYR A 38 7.46 -15.65 7.82
CA TYR A 38 6.34 -15.66 6.87
C TYR A 38 5.99 -14.24 6.42
N TYR A 39 5.97 -14.04 5.11
CA TYR A 39 5.87 -12.72 4.47
C TYR A 39 4.53 -11.99 4.73
N TRP A 40 3.44 -12.71 5.02
CA TRP A 40 2.17 -12.06 5.42
C TRP A 40 2.19 -11.49 6.83
N ASP A 41 2.90 -12.12 7.76
CA ASP A 41 3.07 -11.58 9.11
C ASP A 41 4.01 -10.36 9.06
N ARG A 42 5.02 -10.41 8.17
CA ARG A 42 5.88 -9.27 7.85
C ARG A 42 5.11 -8.08 7.28
N ASP A 43 4.18 -8.31 6.36
CA ASP A 43 3.28 -7.26 5.83
C ASP A 43 2.40 -6.64 6.94
N ALA A 44 1.98 -7.41 7.93
CA ALA A 44 1.21 -6.88 9.06
C ALA A 44 2.06 -5.96 9.94
N GLU A 45 3.35 -6.26 10.14
CA GLU A 45 4.28 -5.37 10.84
C GLU A 45 4.64 -4.12 10.02
N TYR A 46 4.96 -4.30 8.74
CA TYR A 46 5.20 -3.21 7.79
C TYR A 46 4.08 -2.15 7.84
N GLU A 47 2.82 -2.55 7.95
CA GLU A 47 1.70 -1.60 8.06
C GLU A 47 1.76 -0.72 9.32
N LYS A 48 2.35 -1.20 10.43
CA LYS A 48 2.41 -0.42 11.70
C LYS A 48 3.37 0.75 11.61
N TYR A 49 4.49 0.60 10.89
CA TYR A 49 5.55 1.61 10.75
C TYR A 49 5.30 2.61 9.61
N LEU A 50 4.31 2.37 8.74
CA LEU A 50 3.84 3.39 7.80
C LEU A 50 3.07 4.50 8.54
N HIS A 51 3.76 5.57 8.96
CA HIS A 51 3.17 6.65 9.76
C HIS A 51 1.96 7.39 9.14
N ASN A 52 1.69 7.23 7.84
CA ASN A 52 0.54 7.82 7.16
C ASN A 52 -0.61 6.81 7.00
N SER A 53 -1.76 7.08 7.63
CA SER A 53 -2.95 6.22 7.59
C SER A 53 -3.51 5.97 6.17
N ASN A 54 -3.32 6.89 5.22
CA ASN A 54 -3.67 6.67 3.82
C ASN A 54 -2.71 5.68 3.14
N LEU A 55 -1.40 5.77 3.43
CA LEU A 55 -0.41 4.81 2.91
C LEU A 55 -0.63 3.43 3.50
N ARG A 56 -0.94 3.33 4.80
CA ARG A 56 -1.35 2.08 5.45
C ARG A 56 -2.53 1.41 4.76
N ALA A 57 -3.60 2.17 4.54
CA ALA A 57 -4.78 1.64 3.84
C ALA A 57 -4.47 1.25 2.38
N LEU A 58 -3.64 2.04 1.67
CA LEU A 58 -3.16 1.70 0.32
C LEU A 58 -2.36 0.39 0.32
N PHE A 59 -1.41 0.25 1.24
CA PHE A 59 -0.57 -0.93 1.39
C PHE A 59 -1.40 -2.16 1.75
N ARG A 60 -2.28 -2.08 2.75
CA ARG A 60 -3.18 -3.18 3.14
C ARG A 60 -4.05 -3.67 1.97
N HIS A 61 -4.56 -2.76 1.14
CA HIS A 61 -5.29 -3.16 -0.07
C HIS A 61 -4.37 -3.84 -1.09
N ALA A 62 -3.18 -3.29 -1.34
CA ALA A 62 -2.21 -3.86 -2.27
C ALA A 62 -1.72 -5.25 -1.84
N ALA A 63 -1.24 -5.40 -0.60
CA ALA A 63 -0.79 -6.67 -0.01
C ALA A 63 -1.90 -7.74 -0.04
N LYS A 64 -3.14 -7.38 0.33
CA LYS A 64 -4.28 -8.32 0.24
C LYS A 64 -4.56 -8.78 -1.19
N LEU A 65 -4.54 -7.89 -2.17
CA LEU A 65 -4.82 -8.25 -3.57
C LEU A 65 -3.64 -9.02 -4.18
N TYR A 66 -2.40 -8.66 -3.80
CA TYR A 66 -1.18 -9.36 -4.20
C TYR A 66 -1.15 -10.79 -3.63
N LYS A 67 -1.60 -10.98 -2.38
CA LYS A 67 -1.87 -12.29 -1.78
C LYS A 67 -2.80 -13.15 -2.63
N GLN A 68 -3.97 -12.62 -2.95
CA GLN A 68 -4.94 -13.34 -3.79
C GLN A 68 -4.38 -13.65 -5.19
N TYR A 69 -3.52 -12.79 -5.73
CA TYR A 69 -2.79 -13.06 -6.97
C TYR A 69 -1.78 -14.22 -6.83
N GLN A 70 -0.92 -14.20 -5.81
CA GLN A 70 0.06 -15.26 -5.55
C GLN A 70 -0.60 -16.62 -5.23
N GLU A 71 -1.71 -16.62 -4.48
CA GLU A 71 -2.41 -17.83 -4.05
C GLU A 71 -3.40 -18.38 -5.11
N ASN A 72 -3.44 -17.79 -6.31
CA ASN A 72 -4.40 -18.10 -7.38
C ASN A 72 -5.90 -17.87 -7.04
N ASP A 73 -6.19 -17.16 -5.94
CA ASP A 73 -7.54 -16.69 -5.52
C ASP A 73 -7.93 -15.37 -6.23
N TYR A 74 -7.39 -15.10 -7.42
CA TYR A 74 -7.58 -13.85 -8.16
C TYR A 74 -8.77 -13.87 -9.14
N GLN A 75 -9.71 -14.81 -9.02
CA GLN A 75 -10.82 -15.04 -9.97
C GLN A 75 -11.70 -13.81 -10.27
N HIS A 76 -11.58 -12.74 -9.48
CA HIS A 76 -12.31 -11.49 -9.65
C HIS A 76 -11.43 -10.25 -9.75
N LEU A 77 -10.11 -10.40 -9.97
CA LEU A 77 -9.24 -9.33 -10.43
C LEU A 77 -9.39 -9.18 -11.95
N TYR A 78 -9.36 -7.95 -12.46
CA TYR A 78 -9.22 -7.72 -13.90
C TYR A 78 -7.73 -7.74 -14.29
N PRO A 79 -7.37 -8.09 -15.54
CA PRO A 79 -5.96 -8.20 -15.95
C PRO A 79 -5.16 -6.90 -15.81
N ASP A 80 -5.81 -5.74 -15.99
CA ASP A 80 -5.22 -4.40 -15.82
C ASP A 80 -4.97 -4.03 -14.35
N GLU A 81 -5.54 -4.77 -13.39
CA GLU A 81 -5.31 -4.55 -11.96
C GLU A 81 -4.01 -5.13 -11.46
N ILE A 82 -3.57 -6.26 -12.02
CA ILE A 82 -2.37 -6.99 -11.57
C ILE A 82 -1.11 -6.11 -11.66
N PRO A 83 -0.84 -5.34 -12.75
CA PRO A 83 0.28 -4.41 -12.80
C PRO A 83 0.22 -3.31 -11.73
N LEU A 84 -0.97 -2.74 -11.48
CA LEU A 84 -1.13 -1.68 -10.48
C LEU A 84 -0.95 -2.20 -9.04
N ILE A 85 -1.53 -3.36 -8.73
CA ILE A 85 -1.36 -4.04 -7.44
C ILE A 85 0.13 -4.29 -7.18
N THR A 86 0.83 -4.88 -8.16
CA THR A 86 2.24 -5.26 -8.04
C THR A 86 3.15 -4.03 -7.92
N ASP A 87 2.93 -2.97 -8.71
CA ASP A 87 3.74 -1.75 -8.63
C ASP A 87 3.50 -0.98 -7.32
N VAL A 88 2.26 -0.89 -6.83
CA VAL A 88 1.95 -0.26 -5.53
C VAL A 88 2.62 -1.03 -4.39
N TYR A 89 2.45 -2.36 -4.35
CA TYR A 89 3.05 -3.22 -3.32
C TYR A 89 4.58 -3.11 -3.31
N ARG A 90 5.22 -3.30 -4.47
CA ARG A 90 6.67 -3.21 -4.62
C ARG A 90 7.24 -1.86 -4.18
N ARG A 91 6.64 -0.75 -4.62
CA ARG A 91 7.13 0.61 -4.28
C ARG A 91 7.04 0.91 -2.79
N ILE A 92 5.96 0.50 -2.13
CA ILE A 92 5.81 0.67 -0.69
C ILE A 92 6.82 -0.19 0.05
N LEU A 93 7.10 -1.43 -0.39
CA LEU A 93 8.18 -2.23 0.20
C LEU A 93 9.57 -1.58 0.01
N GLU A 94 9.86 -1.05 -1.18
CA GLU A 94 11.16 -0.45 -1.50
C GLU A 94 11.48 0.80 -0.68
N ASN A 95 10.49 1.67 -0.42
CA ASN A 95 10.75 2.99 0.16
C ASN A 95 9.62 3.59 1.02
N GLY A 96 8.62 2.78 1.41
CA GLY A 96 7.55 3.19 2.33
C GLY A 96 6.47 4.05 1.68
N TYR A 97 6.55 4.27 0.37
CA TYR A 97 5.81 5.30 -0.33
C TYR A 97 5.49 4.89 -1.78
N TYR A 98 4.36 5.35 -2.36
CA TYR A 98 3.97 4.97 -3.72
C TYR A 98 4.52 5.88 -4.83
N SER A 99 4.11 7.15 -4.96
CA SER A 99 4.52 7.96 -6.15
C SER A 99 4.43 9.50 -6.03
N GLU A 100 5.13 10.06 -5.04
CA GLU A 100 5.46 11.47 -4.74
C GLU A 100 4.30 12.51 -4.77
N SER A 101 3.06 12.05 -4.91
CA SER A 101 1.84 12.85 -5.08
C SER A 101 0.65 12.24 -4.32
N LYS A 102 0.17 12.95 -3.30
CA LYS A 102 -0.98 12.60 -2.43
C LYS A 102 -2.23 12.27 -3.26
N SER A 103 -2.43 12.99 -4.37
CA SER A 103 -3.54 12.77 -5.29
C SER A 103 -3.44 11.46 -6.08
N LYS A 104 -2.23 11.06 -6.52
CA LYS A 104 -2.00 9.77 -7.20
C LYS A 104 -2.19 8.61 -6.22
N GLU A 105 -1.75 8.76 -4.97
CA GLU A 105 -1.98 7.78 -3.90
C GLU A 105 -3.46 7.63 -3.55
N LYS A 106 -4.18 8.75 -3.39
CA LYS A 106 -5.63 8.74 -3.15
C LYS A 106 -6.36 8.01 -4.28
N ARG A 107 -5.97 8.23 -5.55
CA ARG A 107 -6.54 7.54 -6.71
C ARG A 107 -6.28 6.04 -6.65
N ALA A 108 -5.03 5.61 -6.46
CA ALA A 108 -4.67 4.20 -6.32
C ALA A 108 -5.40 3.54 -5.14
N ARG A 109 -5.46 4.21 -3.99
CA ARG A 109 -6.13 3.71 -2.77
C ARG A 109 -7.61 3.49 -2.99
N LEU A 110 -8.32 4.46 -3.54
CA LEU A 110 -9.76 4.34 -3.83
C LEU A 110 -10.04 3.24 -4.85
N TRP A 111 -9.12 3.03 -5.78
CA TRP A 111 -9.27 2.02 -6.82
C TRP A 111 -9.01 0.61 -6.28
N LEU A 112 -7.92 0.38 -5.56
CA LEU A 112 -7.64 -0.89 -4.89
C LEU A 112 -8.69 -1.21 -3.81
N ALA A 113 -9.23 -0.21 -3.11
CA ALA A 113 -10.36 -0.40 -2.20
C ALA A 113 -11.61 -0.95 -2.93
N LYS A 114 -11.92 -0.46 -4.15
CA LYS A 114 -13.01 -1.01 -4.96
C LYS A 114 -12.73 -2.45 -5.40
N ALA A 115 -11.51 -2.77 -5.82
CA ALA A 115 -11.12 -4.14 -6.15
C ALA A 115 -11.29 -5.07 -4.94
N VAL A 116 -10.82 -4.69 -3.75
CA VAL A 116 -11.05 -5.43 -2.49
C VAL A 116 -12.53 -5.62 -2.22
N SER A 117 -13.35 -4.56 -2.28
CA SER A 117 -14.80 -4.67 -2.05
C SER A 117 -15.50 -5.60 -3.05
N ARG A 118 -15.05 -5.63 -4.32
CA ARG A 118 -15.55 -6.54 -5.36
C ARG A 118 -15.22 -8.00 -5.04
N GLN A 119 -14.00 -8.28 -4.56
CA GLN A 119 -13.60 -9.61 -4.08
C GLN A 119 -14.50 -10.09 -2.94
N TYR A 120 -14.72 -9.24 -1.93
CA TYR A 120 -15.64 -9.54 -0.83
C TYR A 120 -17.06 -9.82 -1.33
N TYR A 121 -17.65 -8.92 -2.11
CA TYR A 121 -19.02 -9.07 -2.60
C TYR A 121 -19.23 -10.39 -3.36
N LEU A 122 -18.31 -10.75 -4.26
CA LEU A 122 -18.44 -11.96 -5.07
C LEU A 122 -18.20 -13.24 -4.26
N LYS A 123 -17.30 -13.22 -3.26
CA LYS A 123 -17.06 -14.34 -2.35
C LYS A 123 -18.26 -14.65 -1.45
N TYR A 124 -19.01 -13.63 -1.02
CA TYR A 124 -20.20 -13.80 -0.18
C TYR A 124 -21.50 -13.97 -0.96
N LYS A 125 -21.61 -13.49 -2.20
CA LYS A 125 -22.80 -13.68 -3.07
C LYS A 125 -22.85 -15.07 -3.74
N LYS A 126 -21.72 -15.79 -3.81
CA LYS A 126 -21.64 -17.18 -4.27
C LYS A 126 -21.85 -18.21 -3.14
N ARG A 127 -22.33 -17.79 -1.97
CA ARG A 127 -22.78 -18.62 -0.85
C ARG A 127 -24.27 -18.42 -0.67
#